data_AF-A0A924VG69-F1
#
_entry.id   AF-A0A924VG69-F1
#
_cell.length_a   1.000
_cell.length_b   1.000
_cell.length_c   1.000
_cell.angle_alpha   90.00
_cell.angle_beta   90.00
_cell.angle_gamma   90.00
#
_symmetry.space_group_name_H-M   'P 1'
#
loop_
_entity.id
_entity.type
_entity.pdbx_description
1 polymer ?
#
loop_
_entity_poly.entity_id
_entity_poly.type
_entity_poly.pdbx_seq_one_letter_code
_entity_poly.pdbx_strand_id
1 'polypeptide(L)'
;MENLLFLNLGRPELFLLMIVGLGIIPFILTVYCLIDITRSKFEDPLNKFLWVVITIFVPVMGSILYLIIGRGQKAFDRVPN
;
A
#
# COMPACT_ATOMS: atom_id res chain seq x y z
N MET A 1 13.46 -32.92 11.30
CA MET A 1 12.27 -32.09 11.00
C MET A 1 11.87 -31.36 12.29
N GLU A 2 12.74 -30.49 12.81
CA GLU A 2 12.60 -29.93 14.18
C GLU A 2 12.67 -28.40 14.23
N ASN A 3 12.75 -27.74 13.07
CA ASN A 3 13.05 -26.30 12.96
C ASN A 3 11.89 -25.36 13.34
N LEU A 4 10.81 -25.85 13.95
CA LEU A 4 9.66 -25.03 14.36
C LEU A 4 9.33 -25.16 15.86
N LEU A 5 10.02 -26.04 16.61
CA LEU A 5 9.72 -26.33 18.02
C LEU A 5 10.37 -25.36 19.02
N PHE A 6 11.27 -24.48 18.55
CA PHE A 6 12.11 -23.60 19.39
C PHE A 6 11.39 -22.35 19.93
N LEU A 7 10.27 -21.93 19.32
CA LEU A 7 9.51 -20.74 19.75
C LEU A 7 8.35 -21.04 20.71
N ASN A 8 8.01 -22.32 20.92
CA ASN A 8 6.86 -22.73 21.73
C ASN A 8 5.55 -22.00 21.35
N LEU A 9 5.37 -21.71 20.06
CA LEU A 9 4.17 -21.04 19.54
C LEU A 9 3.10 -22.08 19.23
N GLY A 10 1.97 -21.98 19.91
CA GLY A 10 0.77 -22.77 19.68
C GLY A 10 0.01 -22.39 18.41
N ARG A 11 -1.02 -23.18 18.09
CA ARG A 11 -1.98 -22.88 17.01
C ARG A 11 -2.63 -21.48 17.11
N PRO A 12 -2.98 -20.94 18.31
CA PRO A 12 -3.51 -19.60 18.43
C PRO A 12 -2.54 -18.50 17.95
N GLU A 13 -1.27 -18.61 18.30
CA GLU A 13 -0.24 -17.63 17.96
C GLU A 13 0.08 -17.65 16.46
N LEU A 14 0.05 -18.83 15.83
CA LEU A 14 0.19 -18.96 14.38
C LEU A 14 -0.96 -18.26 13.64
N PHE A 15 -2.18 -18.38 14.17
CA PHE A 15 -3.36 -17.72 13.61
C PHE A 15 -3.26 -16.19 13.72
N LEU A 16 -2.78 -15.70 14.85
CA LEU A 16 -2.48 -14.27 15.06
C LEU A 16 -1.42 -13.75 14.07
N LEU A 17 -0.31 -14.48 13.89
CA LEU A 17 0.73 -14.09 12.93
C LEU A 17 0.18 -14.01 11.50
N MET A 18 -0.69 -14.95 11.12
CA MET A 18 -1.30 -14.96 9.80
C MET A 18 -2.26 -13.77 9.60
N ILE A 19 -3.05 -13.41 10.63
CA ILE A 19 -3.91 -12.22 10.62
C ILE A 19 -3.09 -10.93 10.55
N VAL A 20 -2.02 -10.82 11.34
CA VAL A 20 -1.20 -9.61 11.38
C VAL A 20 -0.44 -9.44 10.06
N GLY A 21 0.18 -10.51 9.57
CA GLY A 21 0.97 -10.50 8.34
C GLY A 21 0.15 -10.26 7.08
N LEU A 22 -1.03 -10.88 6.97
CA LEU A 22 -1.86 -10.80 5.76
C LEU A 22 -2.98 -9.75 5.85
N GLY A 23 -3.31 -9.26 7.05
CA GLY A 23 -4.37 -8.30 7.30
C GLY A 23 -3.85 -6.90 7.64
N ILE A 24 -3.10 -6.78 8.74
CA ILE A 24 -2.71 -5.47 9.28
C ILE A 24 -1.64 -4.78 8.43
N ILE A 25 -0.60 -5.51 8.01
CA ILE A 25 0.48 -4.94 7.19
C ILE A 25 -0.04 -4.31 5.89
N PRO A 26 -0.81 -5.02 5.04
CA PRO A 26 -1.31 -4.41 3.81
C PRO A 26 -2.33 -3.30 4.09
N PHE A 27 -3.07 -3.37 5.18
CA PHE A 27 -3.98 -2.30 5.58
C PHE A 27 -3.23 -1.00 5.91
N ILE A 28 -2.17 -1.06 6.72
CA ILE A 28 -1.34 0.11 7.04
C ILE A 28 -0.71 0.68 5.77
N LEU A 29 -0.21 -0.18 4.87
CA LEU A 29 0.36 0.24 3.58
C LEU A 29 -0.66 0.99 2.72
N THR A 30 -1.89 0.51 2.69
CA THR A 30 -3.00 1.13 1.95
C THR A 30 -3.34 2.50 2.50
N VAL A 31 -3.49 2.61 3.83
CA VAL A 31 -3.77 3.89 4.50
C VAL A 31 -2.63 4.89 4.24
N TYR A 32 -1.37 4.44 4.31
CA TYR A 32 -0.22 5.28 4.01
C TYR A 32 -0.24 5.80 2.57
N CYS A 33 -0.50 4.93 1.58
CA CYS A 33 -0.63 5.35 0.19
C CYS A 33 -1.79 6.33 0.00
N LEU A 34 -2.92 6.11 0.66
CA LEU A 34 -4.07 7.00 0.57
C LEU A 34 -3.77 8.40 1.10
N ILE A 35 -2.99 8.49 2.19
CA ILE A 35 -2.49 9.76 2.72
C ILE A 35 -1.53 10.43 1.74
N ASP A 36 -0.60 9.69 1.12
CA ASP A 36 0.35 10.23 0.13
C ASP A 36 -0.37 10.77 -1.12
N ILE A 37 -1.39 10.05 -1.60
CA ILE A 37 -2.25 10.47 -2.72
C ILE A 37 -3.02 11.73 -2.32
N THR A 38 -3.61 11.76 -1.13
CA THR A 38 -4.41 12.92 -0.69
C THR A 38 -3.53 14.16 -0.53
N ARG A 39 -2.31 14.01 0.02
CA ARG A 39 -1.33 15.10 0.16
C ARG A 39 -0.68 15.52 -1.16
N SER A 40 -0.59 14.63 -2.14
CA SER A 40 0.02 14.97 -3.43
C SER A 40 -0.87 15.91 -4.24
N LYS A 41 -0.23 16.92 -4.83
CA LYS A 41 -0.83 17.76 -5.88
C LYS A 41 -0.66 17.02 -7.20
N PHE A 42 -1.73 16.41 -7.67
CA PHE A 42 -1.79 15.86 -9.01
C PHE A 42 -2.20 16.97 -9.97
N GLU A 43 -1.62 16.94 -11.16
CA GLU A 43 -1.94 17.90 -12.23
C GLU A 43 -3.39 17.72 -12.70
N ASP A 44 -3.88 16.48 -12.66
CA ASP A 44 -5.21 16.10 -13.09
C ASP A 44 -6.04 15.44 -11.95
N PRO A 45 -7.23 15.97 -11.63
CA PRO A 45 -8.07 15.46 -10.54
C PRO A 45 -8.68 14.08 -10.84
N LEU A 46 -8.90 13.72 -12.10
CA LEU A 46 -9.38 12.38 -12.50
C LEU A 46 -8.30 11.34 -12.18
N ASN A 47 -7.04 11.68 -12.45
CA ASN A 47 -5.90 10.81 -12.20
C ASN A 47 -5.69 10.56 -10.70
N LYS A 48 -5.88 11.61 -9.87
CA LYS A 48 -5.90 11.47 -8.40
C LYS A 48 -6.99 10.50 -7.95
N PHE A 49 -8.20 10.63 -8.50
CA PHE A 49 -9.32 9.77 -8.16
C PHE A 49 -9.09 8.31 -8.56
N LEU A 50 -8.54 8.07 -9.75
CA LEU A 50 -8.21 6.72 -10.23
C LEU A 50 -7.23 6.00 -9.29
N TRP A 51 -6.18 6.69 -8.84
CA TRP A 51 -5.21 6.14 -7.90
C TRP A 51 -5.81 5.82 -6.53
N VAL A 52 -6.74 6.65 -6.04
CA VAL A 52 -7.51 6.34 -4.82
C VAL A 52 -8.33 5.06 -5.00
N VAL A 53 -9.11 4.96 -6.09
CA VAL A 53 -10.00 3.81 -6.35
C VAL A 53 -9.20 2.52 -6.49
N ILE A 54 -8.10 2.53 -7.27
CA ILE A 54 -7.24 1.36 -7.46
C ILE A 54 -6.60 0.94 -6.13
N THR A 55 -6.11 1.89 -5.33
CA THR A 55 -5.50 1.62 -4.02
C THR A 55 -6.51 1.05 -3.04
N ILE A 56 -7.78 1.45 -3.10
CA ILE A 56 -8.82 0.94 -2.18
C ILE A 56 -9.34 -0.45 -2.58
N PHE A 57 -9.52 -0.71 -3.88
CA PHE A 57 -10.03 -1.99 -4.38
C PHE A 57 -8.95 -3.06 -4.46
N VAL A 58 -7.69 -2.65 -4.60
CA VAL A 58 -6.56 -3.55 -4.70
C VAL A 58 -5.44 -3.05 -3.78
N PRO A 59 -5.55 -3.20 -2.45
CA PRO A 59 -4.66 -2.57 -1.47
C PRO A 59 -3.18 -2.88 -1.70
N VAL A 60 -2.81 -4.14 -1.96
CA VAL A 60 -1.42 -4.54 -2.16
C VAL A 60 -0.93 -4.19 -3.57
N MET A 61 -1.61 -4.65 -4.61
CA MET A 61 -1.14 -4.40 -5.98
C MET A 61 -1.32 -2.94 -6.40
N GLY A 62 -2.40 -2.28 -5.96
CA GLY A 62 -2.70 -0.89 -6.26
C GLY A 62 -1.74 0.09 -5.61
N SER A 63 -1.31 -0.17 -4.36
CA SER A 63 -0.25 0.64 -3.73
C SER A 63 1.11 0.42 -4.41
N ILE A 64 1.46 -0.80 -4.81
CA ILE A 64 2.67 -1.08 -5.61
C ILE A 64 2.62 -0.34 -6.95
N LEU A 65 1.49 -0.42 -7.65
CA LEU A 65 1.30 0.22 -8.95
C LEU A 65 1.37 1.75 -8.82
N TYR A 66 0.83 2.31 -7.74
CA TYR A 66 0.94 3.74 -7.42
C TYR A 66 2.40 4.18 -7.20
N LEU A 67 3.16 3.38 -6.45
CA LEU A 67 4.57 3.69 -6.18
C LEU A 67 5.42 3.66 -7.44
N ILE A 68 5.13 2.77 -8.40
CA ILE A 68 5.88 2.63 -9.65
C ILE A 68 5.45 3.68 -10.68
N ILE A 69 4.15 3.84 -10.91
CA ILE A 69 3.60 4.63 -12.02
C ILE A 69 3.03 5.96 -11.54
N GLY A 70 2.24 5.95 -10.47
CA GLY A 70 1.51 7.11 -9.97
C GLY A 70 2.41 8.25 -9.48
N ARG A 71 3.63 7.93 -9.00
CA ARG A 71 4.61 8.94 -8.59
C ARG A 71 5.11 9.82 -9.75
N GLY A 72 5.17 9.29 -10.97
CA GLY A 72 5.61 10.04 -12.16
C GLY A 72 4.55 10.96 -12.76
N GLN A 73 3.29 10.84 -12.30
CA GLN A 73 2.17 11.69 -12.73
C GLN A 73 1.91 12.87 -11.79
N LYS A 74 2.73 13.03 -10.75
CA LYS A 74 2.76 14.24 -9.93
C LYS A 74 3.27 15.38 -10.81
N ALA A 75 2.65 16.55 -10.69
CA ALA A 75 2.96 17.69 -11.56
C ALA A 75 4.48 17.95 -11.54
N PHE A 76 5.15 17.61 -12.63
CA PHE A 76 6.55 17.96 -12.84
C PHE A 76 6.50 19.44 -13.17
N ASP A 77 7.04 20.28 -12.29
CA ASP A 77 7.11 21.73 -12.49
C ASP A 77 7.87 21.99 -13.79
N ARG A 78 7.13 22.04 -14.91
CA ARG A 78 7.70 22.36 -16.22
C ARG A 78 8.03 23.82 -16.14
N VAL A 79 9.28 24.13 -15.82
CA VAL A 79 9.85 25.46 -16.04
C VAL A 79 9.61 25.77 -17.53
N PRO A 80 8.73 26.73 -17.86
CA PRO A 80 8.46 27.06 -19.25
C PRO A 80 9.74 27.64 -19.86
N ASN A 81 10.13 27.09 -21.00
CA ASN A 81 11.24 27.54 -21.82
C ASN A 81 10.85 28.69 -22.73
#